data_AF-A0A1C6V708-F1
#
_entry.id   AF-A0A1C6V708-F1
#
_cell.length_a   1.000
_cell.length_b   1.000
_cell.length_c   1.000
_cell.angle_alpha   90.00
_cell.angle_beta   90.00
_cell.angle_gamma   90.00
#
_symmetry.space_group_name_H-M   'P 1'
#
loop_
_entity.id
_entity.type
_entity.pdbx_description
1 polymer ?
#
loop_
_entity_poly.entity_id
_entity_poly.type
_entity_poly.pdbx_seq_one_letter_code
_entity_poly.pdbx_strand_id
1 'polypeptide(L)'
;MSHPAASVPPVTRAEYVQETLAGLDRAAGTGVDPALPLYATTFVVVDLETTGGAPDGGGITEIGAVKVRGGEELGVLATLVNPGEPIPPFITVLTGITQAMLLPAPPIEQVLPSFLEFIADAVLVAHNAPYDVGFLKAACAKHGYRWPNPRVLDTAALARRVLTRDEVPNRKLGTLAAYFRTATQPTHRALDDAKATVDVLHGLIGRLGGHRVDTIGEAIEFAKAVTPTQRRKRHLADGLPKVPGVYIFRAADDRPLYVGTSGDIATRVRSYFTAAEKRARISEMLAAAERVEAVECAHSLEAEVRELRLIAAHAPPYNRRSKYPERQVWLKLTDEAYPRLSIVRDLAPTDTAYLGPFRSKQAAELAAAGFHDAVPLRQCTHRLSRRTTIPACALAELGRCPAPCEHRITPEEYDHRAATPFRTATTDDPQVVVDALLARIEVLSQAQRYEEAAVARARLAAVLRAAVRMQRLVALTRIAELAAARPHARGGWELALVRHGRLAGAGVSPPGVHPRPTLNAIRATAETVLPGHGPVPAASAEETERILSWLERPETRLVEASSGWASPTVGAGRFRALLAKAENGGSHQLSTERS
;
A
#
# COMPACT_ATOMS: atom_id res chain seq x y z
N MET A 1 45.60 37.48 67.41
CA MET A 1 45.00 38.35 66.40
C MET A 1 43.84 37.60 65.77
N SER A 2 42.74 38.31 65.62
CA SER A 2 41.35 37.88 65.54
C SER A 2 41.00 37.21 64.20
N HIS A 3 40.11 36.21 64.24
CA HIS A 3 39.36 35.76 63.07
C HIS A 3 38.59 36.90 62.40
N PRO A 4 38.37 36.78 61.08
CA PRO A 4 36.99 36.81 60.61
C PRO A 4 36.65 35.74 59.56
N ALA A 5 35.47 35.16 59.80
CA ALA A 5 34.36 34.85 58.89
C ALA A 5 34.59 34.13 57.53
N ALA A 6 33.79 33.07 57.39
CA ALA A 6 33.58 32.24 56.22
C ALA A 6 33.01 32.97 54.99
N SER A 7 33.41 32.51 53.80
CA SER A 7 32.61 32.59 52.57
C SER A 7 32.50 31.18 51.97
N VAL A 8 31.27 30.72 51.76
CA VAL A 8 30.96 29.48 51.05
C VAL A 8 31.04 29.78 49.55
N PRO A 9 31.83 29.06 48.75
CA PRO A 9 31.84 29.26 47.30
C PRO A 9 30.57 28.68 46.66
N PRO A 10 30.04 29.31 45.59
CA PRO A 10 28.89 28.79 44.87
C PRO A 10 29.26 27.48 44.17
N VAL A 11 28.36 26.49 44.25
CA VAL A 11 28.43 25.25 43.46
C VAL A 11 28.21 25.61 42.00
N THR A 12 29.30 25.62 41.22
CA THR A 12 29.24 25.74 39.76
C THR A 12 28.69 24.44 39.17
N ARG A 13 27.68 24.58 38.30
CA ARG A 13 27.21 23.51 37.41
C ARG A 13 28.43 22.91 36.70
N ALA A 14 28.59 21.58 36.78
CA ALA A 14 29.54 20.87 35.94
C ALA A 14 29.11 21.06 34.48
N GLU A 15 29.75 22.00 33.79
CA GLU A 15 29.72 22.08 32.34
C GLU A 15 30.43 20.84 31.79
N TYR A 16 29.68 20.01 31.08
CA TYR A 16 30.25 18.94 30.28
C TYR A 16 31.02 19.59 29.12
N VAL A 17 32.35 19.55 29.20
CA VAL A 17 33.25 19.99 28.13
C VAL A 17 33.53 18.78 27.24
N GLN A 18 33.14 18.87 25.97
CA GLN A 18 33.36 17.84 24.96
C GLN A 18 34.81 17.93 24.46
N GLU A 19 35.70 17.09 25.00
CA GLU A 19 37.09 17.00 24.55
C GLU A 19 37.19 16.24 23.22
N THR A 20 37.20 17.00 22.12
CA THR A 20 37.84 16.76 20.82
C THR A 20 37.52 15.48 20.01
N LEU A 21 37.05 15.72 18.77
CA LEU A 21 36.83 14.80 17.64
C LEU A 21 38.09 14.09 17.07
N ALA A 22 39.20 14.00 17.82
CA ALA A 22 40.51 13.63 17.28
C ALA A 22 40.85 12.11 17.30
N GLY A 23 39.83 11.23 17.38
CA GLY A 23 40.01 9.77 17.36
C GLY A 23 39.36 9.04 16.18
N LEU A 24 38.73 9.76 15.26
CA LEU A 24 37.95 9.17 14.15
C LEU A 24 38.84 8.87 12.94
N ASP A 25 39.66 7.83 13.04
CA ASP A 25 39.97 7.00 11.88
C ASP A 25 40.34 5.57 12.29
N ARG A 26 39.30 4.73 12.45
CA ARG A 26 39.43 3.28 12.27
C ARG A 26 38.31 2.79 11.36
N ALA A 27 38.66 2.69 10.09
CA ALA A 27 37.97 1.91 9.08
C ALA A 27 37.90 0.42 9.50
N ALA A 28 36.73 -0.04 9.96
CA ALA A 28 36.30 -1.43 9.97
C ALA A 28 34.79 -1.45 10.24
N GLY A 29 34.03 -2.39 9.63
CA GLY A 29 32.59 -2.50 9.88
C GLY A 29 32.30 -2.65 11.39
N THR A 30 31.57 -1.69 11.95
CA THR A 30 31.14 -1.64 13.35
C THR A 30 30.13 -2.75 13.63
N GLY A 31 30.61 -3.94 13.96
CA GLY A 31 29.76 -5.05 14.36
C GLY A 31 30.32 -5.67 15.63
N VAL A 32 29.53 -5.64 16.71
CA VAL A 32 29.73 -6.51 17.88
C VAL A 32 30.01 -7.93 17.38
N ASP A 33 31.05 -8.59 17.88
CA ASP A 33 31.41 -9.96 17.50
C ASP A 33 30.22 -10.90 17.79
N PRO A 34 29.69 -11.65 16.81
CA PRO A 34 28.58 -12.57 17.05
C PRO A 34 28.93 -13.68 18.04
N ALA A 35 30.21 -14.00 18.24
CA ALA A 35 30.66 -14.99 19.22
C ALA A 35 30.71 -14.44 20.65
N LEU A 36 30.44 -13.14 20.86
CA LEU A 36 30.47 -12.54 22.19
C LEU A 36 29.40 -13.18 23.08
N PRO A 37 29.76 -13.66 24.29
CA PRO A 37 28.78 -14.18 25.24
C PRO A 37 27.73 -13.13 25.60
N LEU A 38 26.50 -13.57 25.86
CA LEU A 38 25.39 -12.66 26.18
C LEU A 38 25.69 -11.77 27.40
N TYR A 39 26.35 -12.31 28.44
CA TYR A 39 26.73 -11.54 29.63
C TYR A 39 27.81 -10.48 29.34
N ALA A 40 28.67 -10.71 28.35
CA ALA A 40 29.74 -9.80 27.96
C ALA A 40 29.31 -8.78 26.90
N THR A 41 28.10 -8.92 26.35
CA THR A 41 27.56 -8.08 25.28
C THR A 41 26.98 -6.77 25.83
N THR A 42 27.35 -5.66 25.22
CA THR A 42 26.71 -4.36 25.48
C THR A 42 25.46 -4.23 24.62
N PHE A 43 24.33 -3.98 25.26
CA PHE A 43 23.04 -3.74 24.62
C PHE A 43 22.66 -2.27 24.75
N VAL A 44 22.03 -1.71 23.72
CA VAL A 44 21.27 -0.48 23.85
C VAL A 44 19.82 -0.81 23.56
N VAL A 45 19.00 -0.77 24.60
CA VAL A 45 17.55 -0.95 24.49
C VAL A 45 16.94 0.39 24.16
N VAL A 46 16.24 0.50 23.03
CA VAL A 46 15.59 1.73 22.56
C VAL A 46 14.10 1.52 22.41
N ASP A 47 13.35 2.56 22.73
CA ASP A 47 11.92 2.71 22.45
C ASP A 47 11.67 4.15 21.95
N LEU A 48 10.69 4.32 21.06
CA LEU A 48 10.34 5.60 20.45
C LEU A 48 8.84 5.89 20.60
N GLU A 49 8.53 7.12 20.99
CA GLU A 49 7.20 7.68 20.74
C GLU A 49 7.20 8.45 19.42
N THR A 50 6.08 8.39 18.70
CA THR A 50 5.96 8.95 17.35
C THR A 50 4.62 9.64 17.15
N THR A 51 4.49 10.44 16.09
CA THR A 51 3.22 11.06 15.68
C THR A 51 2.20 10.05 15.11
N GLY A 52 2.57 8.77 15.05
CA GLY A 52 1.83 7.71 14.37
C GLY A 52 2.12 7.65 12.86
N GLY A 53 1.61 6.61 12.18
CA GLY A 53 1.81 6.43 10.75
C GLY A 53 3.06 5.61 10.38
N ALA A 54 3.51 5.74 9.12
CA ALA A 54 4.67 5.02 8.60
C ALA A 54 5.96 5.86 8.74
N PRO A 55 7.15 5.24 8.82
CA PRO A 55 8.41 5.97 9.04
C PRO A 55 8.76 7.06 8.02
N ASP A 56 8.21 6.97 6.81
CA ASP A 56 8.41 7.92 5.71
C ASP A 56 7.45 9.13 5.75
N GLY A 57 6.45 9.11 6.65
CA GLY A 57 5.44 10.16 6.78
C GLY A 57 5.08 10.58 8.20
N GLY A 58 5.73 10.02 9.24
CA GLY A 58 5.54 10.42 10.64
C GLY A 58 6.86 10.84 11.31
N GLY A 59 6.77 11.66 12.35
CA GLY A 59 7.89 12.15 13.15
C GLY A 59 8.09 11.43 14.48
N ILE A 60 9.31 11.46 15.00
CA ILE A 60 9.66 10.99 16.35
C ILE A 60 9.34 12.11 17.34
N THR A 61 8.66 11.79 18.44
CA THR A 61 8.25 12.74 19.49
C THR A 61 9.01 12.53 20.80
N GLU A 62 9.52 11.33 21.06
CA GLU A 62 10.38 11.03 22.21
C GLU A 62 11.33 9.88 21.86
N ILE A 63 12.56 9.93 22.38
CA ILE A 63 13.53 8.82 22.34
C ILE A 63 13.86 8.45 23.77
N GLY A 64 13.71 7.17 24.10
CA GLY A 64 14.20 6.57 25.34
C GLY A 64 15.17 5.44 25.00
N ALA A 65 16.39 5.50 25.54
CA ALA A 65 17.40 4.48 25.33
C ALA A 65 18.19 4.20 26.61
N VAL A 66 18.41 2.92 26.90
CA VAL A 66 19.18 2.46 28.06
C VAL A 66 20.32 1.56 27.56
N LYS A 67 21.56 1.94 27.86
CA LYS A 67 22.75 1.14 27.56
C LYS A 67 23.04 0.24 28.75
N VAL A 68 23.13 -1.06 28.53
CA VAL A 68 23.35 -2.06 29.59
C VAL A 68 24.42 -3.08 29.20
N ARG A 69 25.13 -3.63 30.19
CA ARG A 69 26.08 -4.74 30.01
C ARG A 69 26.13 -5.60 31.28
N GLY A 70 26.05 -6.91 31.13
CA GLY A 70 26.16 -7.83 32.29
C GLY A 70 25.08 -7.64 33.36
N GLY A 71 23.94 -7.02 33.02
CA GLY A 71 22.89 -6.67 33.98
C GLY A 71 23.02 -5.28 34.60
N GLU A 72 24.11 -4.54 34.33
CA GLU A 72 24.33 -3.19 34.84
C GLU A 72 23.94 -2.12 33.81
N GLU A 73 23.31 -1.04 34.29
CA GLU A 73 23.02 0.16 33.50
C GLU A 73 24.28 1.01 33.35
N LEU A 74 24.74 1.18 32.11
CA LEU A 74 25.93 1.97 31.77
C LEU A 74 25.58 3.42 31.40
N GLY A 75 24.33 3.68 31.03
CA GLY A 75 23.89 5.03 30.70
C GLY A 75 22.47 5.07 30.15
N VAL A 76 21.88 6.27 30.18
CA VAL A 76 20.53 6.55 29.70
C VAL A 76 20.56 7.76 28.79
N LEU A 77 19.86 7.66 27.66
CA LEU A 77 19.53 8.79 26.79
C LEU A 77 18.01 8.89 26.76
N ALA A 78 17.47 10.02 27.20
CA ALA A 78 16.05 10.30 27.16
C ALA A 78 15.82 11.75 26.73
N THR A 79 15.06 11.97 25.66
CA THR A 79 14.77 13.31 25.17
C THR A 79 13.44 13.35 24.43
N LEU A 80 12.70 14.44 24.63
CA LEU A 80 11.62 14.80 23.72
C LEU A 80 12.23 15.27 22.40
N VAL A 81 11.48 15.12 21.32
CA VAL A 81 11.89 15.51 19.97
C VAL A 81 10.76 16.30 19.35
N ASN A 82 11.06 17.48 18.80
CA ASN A 82 10.10 18.22 18.00
C ASN A 82 9.98 17.57 16.61
N PRO A 83 8.84 16.97 16.25
CA PRO A 83 8.68 16.28 14.97
C PRO A 83 8.52 17.26 13.79
N GLY A 84 8.37 18.56 14.06
CA GLY A 84 8.13 19.59 13.04
C GLY A 84 6.70 19.57 12.46
N GLU A 85 5.81 18.76 13.03
CA GLU A 85 4.43 18.60 12.60
C GLU A 85 3.46 18.49 13.81
N PRO A 86 2.16 18.77 13.62
CA PRO A 86 1.17 18.62 14.67
C PRO A 86 0.98 17.15 15.09
N ILE A 87 0.93 16.89 16.39
CA ILE A 87 0.64 15.55 16.91
C ILE A 87 -0.88 15.26 16.91
N PRO A 88 -1.33 14.10 16.40
CA PRO A 88 -2.74 13.74 16.45
C PRO A 88 -3.26 13.62 17.90
N PRO A 89 -4.51 14.04 18.20
CA PRO A 89 -5.04 14.01 19.57
C PRO A 89 -5.00 12.64 20.26
N PHE A 90 -5.19 11.55 19.51
CA PHE A 90 -5.15 10.20 20.08
C PHE A 90 -3.74 9.79 20.55
N ILE A 91 -2.68 10.32 19.93
CA ILE A 91 -1.30 10.09 20.38
C ILE A 91 -1.07 10.78 21.72
N THR A 92 -1.54 12.01 21.88
CA THR A 92 -1.48 12.74 23.16
C THR A 92 -2.18 11.98 24.28
N VAL A 93 -3.35 11.37 24.00
CA VAL A 93 -4.08 10.56 24.99
C VAL A 93 -3.30 9.28 25.34
N LEU A 94 -2.64 8.67 24.34
CA LEU A 94 -1.91 7.42 24.52
C LEU A 94 -0.61 7.61 25.32
N THR A 95 0.17 8.63 24.99
CA THR A 95 1.55 8.81 25.51
C THR A 95 1.65 9.89 26.58
N GLY A 96 0.62 10.74 26.71
CA GLY A 96 0.66 11.94 27.55
C GLY A 96 1.55 13.06 27.00
N ILE A 97 2.20 12.88 25.84
CA ILE A 97 3.03 13.90 25.21
C ILE A 97 2.12 14.92 24.54
N THR A 98 2.19 16.18 24.98
CA THR A 98 1.37 17.27 24.41
C THR A 98 2.15 18.09 23.38
N GLN A 99 1.44 18.76 22.47
CA GLN A 99 2.08 19.64 21.49
C GLN A 99 2.93 20.72 22.16
N ALA A 100 2.47 21.23 23.31
CA ALA A 100 3.17 22.24 24.10
C ALA A 100 4.52 21.74 24.65
N MET A 101 4.65 20.44 24.94
CA MET A 101 5.91 19.83 25.36
C MET A 101 6.91 19.71 24.20
N LEU A 102 6.41 19.49 22.97
CA LEU A 102 7.25 19.24 21.80
C LEU A 102 7.75 20.51 21.12
N LEU A 103 7.00 21.61 21.18
CA LEU A 103 7.42 22.89 20.59
C LEU A 103 8.81 23.38 21.06
N PRO A 104 9.14 23.36 22.37
CA PRO A 104 10.47 23.75 22.84
C PRO A 104 11.53 22.63 22.76
N ALA A 105 11.15 21.41 22.38
CA ALA A 105 12.07 20.28 22.30
C ALA A 105 13.02 20.42 21.08
N PRO A 106 14.23 19.85 21.14
CA PRO A 106 15.15 19.86 20.01
C PRO A 106 14.54 19.08 18.83
N PRO A 107 14.71 19.54 17.58
CA PRO A 107 14.31 18.76 16.41
C PRO A 107 15.24 17.56 16.22
N ILE A 108 14.78 16.55 15.47
CA ILE A 108 15.45 15.26 15.37
C ILE A 108 16.90 15.36 14.86
N GLU A 109 17.20 16.29 13.95
CA GLU A 109 18.55 16.51 13.42
C GLU A 109 19.59 16.93 14.46
N GLN A 110 19.16 17.50 15.59
CA GLN A 110 20.03 17.86 16.71
C GLN A 110 20.25 16.67 17.66
N VAL A 111 19.30 15.73 17.70
CA VAL A 111 19.35 14.55 18.59
C VAL A 111 20.09 13.38 17.95
N LEU A 112 20.00 13.23 16.62
CA LEU A 112 20.58 12.10 15.89
C LEU A 112 22.09 11.90 16.14
N PRO A 113 22.97 12.92 16.15
CA PRO A 113 24.40 12.72 16.41
C PRO A 113 24.67 12.02 17.75
N SER A 114 24.08 12.55 18.83
CA SER A 114 24.26 11.99 20.17
C SER A 114 23.65 10.60 20.28
N PHE A 115 22.52 10.33 19.64
CA PHE A 115 21.94 9.00 19.61
C PHE A 115 22.83 7.99 18.84
N LEU A 116 23.38 8.38 17.69
CA LEU A 116 24.25 7.53 16.88
C LEU A 116 25.55 7.19 17.61
N GLU A 117 26.12 8.14 18.34
CA GLU A 117 27.25 7.92 19.24
C GLU A 117 26.86 7.00 20.41
N PHE A 118 25.67 7.22 20.99
CA PHE A 118 25.17 6.40 22.09
C PHE A 118 24.99 4.93 21.70
N ILE A 119 24.59 4.62 20.46
CA ILE A 119 24.42 3.23 20.00
C ILE A 119 25.71 2.58 19.45
N ALA A 120 26.82 3.31 19.39
CA ALA A 120 28.08 2.79 18.90
C ALA A 120 28.55 1.56 19.73
N ASP A 121 29.15 0.60 19.02
CA ASP A 121 29.72 -0.65 19.57
C ASP A 121 28.77 -1.48 20.46
N ALA A 122 27.46 -1.36 20.24
CA ALA A 122 26.43 -2.10 20.97
C ALA A 122 25.48 -2.85 20.03
N VAL A 123 24.79 -3.85 20.59
CA VAL A 123 23.62 -4.46 19.95
C VAL A 123 22.39 -3.63 20.26
N LEU A 124 21.70 -3.18 19.22
CA LEU A 124 20.46 -2.44 19.37
C LEU A 124 19.32 -3.41 19.68
N VAL A 125 18.56 -3.13 20.73
CA VAL A 125 17.44 -3.95 21.18
C VAL A 125 16.19 -3.10 21.19
N ALA A 126 15.08 -3.65 20.70
CA ALA A 126 13.77 -3.00 20.80
C ALA A 126 12.66 -4.05 20.82
N HIS A 127 11.50 -3.69 21.36
CA HIS A 127 10.33 -4.56 21.37
C HIS A 127 9.52 -4.33 20.09
N ASN A 128 9.52 -5.27 19.15
CA ASN A 128 9.07 -5.04 17.77
C ASN A 128 9.99 -4.07 16.98
N ALA A 129 11.30 -4.32 17.10
CA ALA A 129 12.38 -3.52 16.54
C ALA A 129 12.25 -2.99 15.09
N PRO A 130 11.59 -3.66 14.12
CA PRO A 130 11.39 -3.07 12.80
C PRO A 130 10.69 -1.71 12.80
N TYR A 131 9.88 -1.42 13.82
CA TYR A 131 9.22 -0.12 13.98
C TYR A 131 10.24 0.97 14.29
N ASP A 132 10.92 0.87 15.42
CA ASP A 132 11.88 1.88 15.92
C ASP A 132 13.05 2.07 14.95
N VAL A 133 13.62 0.96 14.48
CA VAL A 133 14.71 0.98 13.49
C VAL A 133 14.26 1.61 12.17
N GLY A 134 12.99 1.45 11.80
CA GLY A 134 12.40 2.08 10.62
C GLY A 134 12.41 3.60 10.73
N PHE A 135 11.90 4.14 11.85
CA PHE A 135 11.89 5.58 12.12
C PHE A 135 13.30 6.17 12.22
N LEU A 136 14.23 5.50 12.90
CA LEU A 136 15.62 5.97 13.00
C LEU A 136 16.33 5.97 11.64
N LYS A 137 16.12 4.95 10.81
CA LYS A 137 16.66 4.92 9.43
C LYS A 137 16.09 6.04 8.57
N ALA A 138 14.78 6.28 8.65
CA ALA A 138 14.13 7.36 7.92
C ALA A 138 14.64 8.72 8.37
N ALA A 139 14.80 8.95 9.67
CA ALA A 139 15.38 10.16 10.22
C ALA A 139 16.83 10.38 9.75
N CYS A 140 17.68 9.34 9.80
CA CYS A 140 19.04 9.41 9.26
C CYS A 140 19.05 9.76 7.76
N ALA A 141 18.24 9.07 6.96
CA ALA A 141 18.17 9.32 5.52
C ALA A 141 17.68 10.73 5.18
N LYS A 142 16.67 11.24 5.92
CA LYS A 142 16.10 12.58 5.75
C LYS A 142 17.10 13.68 6.05
N HIS A 143 17.95 13.49 7.06
CA HIS A 143 18.88 14.51 7.56
C HIS A 143 20.35 14.27 7.15
N GLY A 144 20.60 13.38 6.19
CA GLY A 144 21.94 13.17 5.62
C GLY A 144 22.92 12.37 6.50
N TYR A 145 22.44 11.70 7.54
CA TYR A 145 23.27 10.82 8.37
C TYR A 145 23.34 9.40 7.80
N ARG A 146 24.53 8.79 7.84
CA ARG A 146 24.69 7.38 7.50
C ARG A 146 24.18 6.52 8.65
N TRP A 147 23.23 5.61 8.36
CA TRP A 147 22.81 4.61 9.34
C TRP A 147 23.96 3.60 9.60
N PRO A 148 24.42 3.43 10.85
CA PRO A 148 25.58 2.59 11.19
C PRO A 148 25.33 1.09 11.05
N ASN A 149 24.07 0.68 10.85
CA ASN A 149 23.65 -0.70 10.66
C ASN A 149 24.09 -1.64 11.80
N PRO A 150 23.77 -1.33 13.07
CA PRO A 150 24.11 -2.18 14.21
C PRO A 150 23.41 -3.54 14.11
N ARG A 151 23.93 -4.52 14.86
CA ARG A 151 23.18 -5.76 15.09
C ARG A 151 21.90 -5.44 15.87
N VAL A 152 20.79 -6.07 15.48
CA VAL A 152 19.47 -5.83 16.10
C VAL A 152 18.92 -7.12 16.70
N LEU A 153 18.42 -7.04 17.93
CA LEU A 153 17.70 -8.11 18.61
C LEU A 153 16.27 -7.64 18.96
N ASP A 154 15.26 -8.37 18.50
CA ASP A 154 13.84 -8.06 18.76
C ASP A 154 13.33 -8.91 19.93
N THR A 155 13.01 -8.28 21.07
CA THR A 155 12.54 -8.99 22.27
C THR A 155 11.18 -9.65 22.05
N ALA A 156 10.31 -9.10 21.18
CA ALA A 156 9.05 -9.74 20.84
C ALA A 156 9.26 -11.00 19.99
N ALA A 157 10.28 -11.02 19.13
CA ALA A 157 10.67 -12.19 18.36
C ALA A 157 11.28 -13.28 19.26
N LEU A 158 12.14 -12.87 20.18
CA LEU A 158 12.75 -13.76 21.16
C LEU A 158 11.69 -14.37 22.09
N ALA A 159 10.78 -13.56 22.63
CA ALA A 159 9.68 -14.00 23.49
C ALA A 159 8.76 -15.03 22.80
N ARG A 160 8.50 -14.88 21.50
CA ARG A 160 7.71 -15.87 20.73
C ARG A 160 8.36 -17.25 20.68
N ARG A 161 9.67 -17.33 20.91
CA ARG A 161 10.44 -18.57 20.81
C ARG A 161 10.69 -19.23 22.16
N VAL A 162 10.94 -18.44 23.20
CA VAL A 162 11.29 -18.96 24.54
C VAL A 162 10.09 -19.19 25.46
N LEU A 163 8.95 -18.54 25.19
CA LEU A 163 7.77 -18.63 26.04
C LEU A 163 6.62 -19.31 25.28
N THR A 164 5.81 -20.08 26.00
CA THR A 164 4.62 -20.78 25.50
C THR A 164 3.37 -19.89 25.55
N ARG A 165 2.24 -20.38 25.03
CA ARG A 165 0.93 -19.69 25.14
C ARG A 165 0.29 -19.86 26.52
N ASP A 166 0.66 -20.92 27.24
CA ASP A 166 0.16 -21.18 28.58
C ASP A 166 0.83 -20.26 29.62
N GLU A 167 2.04 -19.78 29.33
CA GLU A 167 2.76 -18.83 30.18
C GLU A 167 2.27 -17.39 30.04
N VAL A 168 2.03 -16.94 28.80
CA VAL A 168 1.47 -15.61 28.56
C VAL A 168 0.50 -15.60 27.36
N PRO A 169 -0.60 -14.85 27.46
CA PRO A 169 -1.65 -14.84 26.44
C PRO A 169 -1.23 -14.15 25.14
N ASN A 170 -0.25 -13.25 25.21
CA ASN A 170 0.26 -12.51 24.07
C ASN A 170 1.71 -12.03 24.34
N ARG A 171 2.31 -11.35 23.36
CA ARG A 171 3.71 -10.89 23.39
C ARG A 171 3.83 -9.37 23.45
N LYS A 172 2.81 -8.67 23.93
CA LYS A 172 2.86 -7.21 24.13
C LYS A 172 3.79 -6.90 25.29
N LEU A 173 4.48 -5.76 25.24
CA LEU A 173 5.42 -5.33 26.27
C LEU A 173 4.80 -5.37 27.66
N GLY A 174 3.62 -4.76 27.87
CA GLY A 174 2.93 -4.79 29.17
C GLY A 174 2.59 -6.20 29.70
N THR A 175 2.29 -7.16 28.82
CA THR A 175 2.06 -8.55 29.24
C THR A 175 3.37 -9.22 29.66
N LEU A 176 4.46 -8.99 28.93
CA LEU A 176 5.78 -9.53 29.29
C LEU A 176 6.34 -8.86 30.54
N ALA A 177 6.13 -7.56 30.70
CA ALA A 177 6.54 -6.76 31.84
C ALA A 177 5.91 -7.29 33.14
N ALA A 178 4.59 -7.54 33.11
CA ALA A 178 3.88 -8.17 34.22
C ALA A 178 4.39 -9.60 34.50
N TYR A 179 4.62 -10.40 33.45
CA TYR A 179 5.09 -11.79 33.59
C TYR A 179 6.49 -11.89 34.22
N PHE A 180 7.43 -11.07 33.74
CA PHE A 180 8.79 -11.02 34.27
C PHE A 180 8.94 -10.16 35.54
N ARG A 181 7.84 -9.55 36.01
CA ARG A 181 7.81 -8.68 37.20
C ARG A 181 8.85 -7.57 37.13
N THR A 182 8.86 -6.86 36.02
CA THR A 182 9.80 -5.77 35.75
C THR A 182 9.68 -4.67 36.79
N ALA A 183 10.81 -4.05 37.14
CA ALA A 183 10.87 -2.98 38.13
C ALA A 183 10.16 -1.71 37.63
N THR A 184 10.26 -1.46 36.32
CA THR A 184 9.52 -0.41 35.63
C THR A 184 8.40 -1.03 34.80
N GLN A 185 7.17 -0.53 34.96
CA GLN A 185 6.05 -0.92 34.11
C GLN A 185 5.97 0.02 32.90
N PRO A 186 5.61 -0.46 31.70
CA PRO A 186 5.48 0.38 30.52
C PRO A 186 4.27 1.32 30.67
N THR A 187 4.49 2.58 30.33
CA THR A 187 3.53 3.68 30.53
C THR A 187 3.27 4.46 29.24
N HIS A 188 3.79 3.98 28.09
CA HIS A 188 3.81 4.74 26.84
C HIS A 188 4.63 6.03 26.95
N ARG A 189 5.74 5.91 27.69
CA ARG A 189 6.82 6.90 27.76
C ARG A 189 8.08 6.18 27.38
N ALA A 190 8.82 6.74 26.41
CA ALA A 190 9.88 6.01 25.73
C ALA A 190 10.95 5.48 26.72
N LEU A 191 11.31 6.26 27.75
CA LEU A 191 12.29 5.81 28.74
C LEU A 191 11.76 4.69 29.65
N ASP A 192 10.51 4.78 30.10
CA ASP A 192 9.90 3.77 30.97
C ASP A 192 9.74 2.45 30.21
N ASP A 193 9.31 2.52 28.95
CA ASP A 193 9.14 1.38 28.06
C ASP A 193 10.51 0.76 27.69
N ALA A 194 11.56 1.57 27.48
CA ALA A 194 12.92 1.08 27.30
C ALA A 194 13.45 0.36 28.56
N LYS A 195 13.21 0.89 29.77
CA LYS A 195 13.58 0.25 31.04
C LYS A 195 12.81 -1.04 31.28
N ALA A 196 11.50 -1.06 31.04
CA ALA A 196 10.70 -2.28 31.09
C ALA A 196 11.24 -3.32 30.09
N THR A 197 11.67 -2.88 28.90
CA THR A 197 12.25 -3.75 27.88
C THR A 197 13.62 -4.30 28.28
N VAL A 198 14.45 -3.57 29.05
CA VAL A 198 15.69 -4.08 29.66
C VAL A 198 15.39 -5.27 30.57
N ASP A 199 14.43 -5.12 31.48
CA ASP A 199 14.07 -6.20 32.41
C ASP A 199 13.47 -7.41 31.67
N VAL A 200 12.62 -7.16 30.66
CA VAL A 200 12.12 -8.22 29.78
C VAL A 200 13.27 -8.91 29.04
N LEU A 201 14.24 -8.17 28.50
CA LEU A 201 15.42 -8.74 27.85
C LEU A 201 16.19 -9.65 28.81
N HIS A 202 16.45 -9.21 30.04
CA HIS A 202 17.11 -10.04 31.06
C HIS A 202 16.32 -11.31 31.37
N GLY A 203 14.99 -11.20 31.54
CA GLY A 203 14.11 -12.34 31.75
C GLY A 203 14.14 -13.34 30.58
N LEU A 204 14.17 -12.85 29.34
CA LEU A 204 14.28 -13.67 28.14
C LEU A 204 15.66 -14.33 28.01
N ILE A 205 16.74 -13.62 28.32
CA ILE A 205 18.11 -14.18 28.36
C ILE A 205 18.18 -15.32 29.38
N GLY A 206 17.58 -15.16 30.57
CA GLY A 206 17.50 -16.24 31.56
C GLY A 206 16.83 -17.52 31.04
N ARG A 207 15.89 -17.41 30.09
CA ARG A 207 15.26 -18.56 29.44
C ARG A 207 16.10 -19.19 28.32
N LEU A 208 17.05 -18.45 27.75
CA LEU A 208 17.91 -18.95 26.67
C LEU A 208 18.88 -20.04 27.11
N GLY A 209 19.29 -20.05 28.39
CA GLY A 209 20.16 -21.10 28.93
C GLY A 209 19.60 -22.51 28.74
N GLY A 210 18.28 -22.69 28.87
CA GLY A 210 17.61 -23.98 28.61
C GLY A 210 17.65 -24.44 27.14
N HIS A 211 18.01 -23.54 26.24
CA HIS A 211 18.13 -23.79 24.80
C HIS A 211 19.58 -23.85 24.31
N ARG A 212 20.58 -23.76 25.21
CA ARG A 212 22.02 -23.71 24.88
C ARG A 212 22.34 -22.59 23.87
N VAL A 213 21.82 -21.41 24.15
CA VAL A 213 22.07 -20.19 23.38
C VAL A 213 22.88 -19.27 24.28
N ASP A 214 24.18 -19.14 24.00
CA ASP A 214 25.15 -18.53 24.91
C ASP A 214 25.78 -17.26 24.34
N THR A 215 25.71 -17.08 23.01
CA THR A 215 26.28 -15.94 22.28
C THR A 215 25.22 -15.03 21.66
N ILE A 216 25.59 -13.78 21.36
CA ILE A 216 24.67 -12.84 20.72
C ILE A 216 24.29 -13.25 19.29
N GLY A 217 25.21 -13.86 18.55
CA GLY A 217 24.95 -14.41 17.22
C GLY A 217 23.87 -15.48 17.26
N GLU A 218 23.97 -16.42 18.21
CA GLU A 218 22.97 -17.47 18.41
C GLU A 218 21.63 -16.91 18.86
N ALA A 219 21.60 -15.93 19.76
CA ALA A 219 20.35 -15.31 20.22
C ALA A 219 19.60 -14.60 19.09
N ILE A 220 20.33 -13.88 18.22
CA ILE A 220 19.76 -13.22 17.04
C ILE A 220 19.21 -14.28 16.06
N GLU A 221 19.94 -15.35 15.79
CA GLU A 221 19.47 -16.42 14.90
C GLU A 221 18.31 -17.22 15.50
N PHE A 222 18.31 -17.44 16.81
CA PHE A 222 17.23 -18.08 17.55
C PHE A 222 15.94 -17.25 17.48
N ALA A 223 16.03 -15.92 17.64
CA ALA A 223 14.91 -15.00 17.47
C ALA A 223 14.35 -15.00 16.03
N LYS A 224 15.21 -15.21 15.03
CA LYS A 224 14.84 -15.37 13.61
C LYS A 224 14.39 -16.79 13.24
N ALA A 225 14.29 -17.72 14.17
CA ALA A 225 14.13 -19.12 13.78
C ALA A 225 12.70 -19.43 13.25
N VAL A 226 12.65 -19.85 11.98
CA VAL A 226 11.49 -20.29 11.18
C VAL A 226 10.69 -21.40 11.90
N THR A 227 9.35 -21.44 11.76
CA THR A 227 8.54 -22.52 12.37
C THR A 227 9.03 -23.90 11.89
N PRO A 228 8.98 -24.98 12.70
CA PRO A 228 9.46 -26.31 12.28
C PRO A 228 8.86 -26.77 10.94
N THR A 229 7.59 -26.44 10.69
CA THR A 229 6.87 -26.73 9.43
C THR A 229 7.48 -26.00 8.23
N GLN A 230 7.70 -24.67 8.34
CA GLN A 230 8.33 -23.90 7.27
C GLN A 230 9.78 -24.35 7.02
N ARG A 231 10.49 -24.77 8.07
CA ARG A 231 11.87 -25.28 7.96
C ARG A 231 11.92 -26.60 7.18
N ARG A 232 11.03 -27.54 7.52
CA ARG A 232 10.89 -28.81 6.79
C ARG A 232 10.51 -28.61 5.32
N LYS A 233 9.67 -27.63 5.03
CA LYS A 233 9.18 -27.33 3.66
C LYS A 233 10.06 -26.35 2.87
N ARG A 234 11.23 -25.96 3.40
CA ARG A 234 12.18 -25.07 2.68
C ARG A 234 12.63 -25.65 1.34
N HIS A 235 12.70 -26.99 1.24
CA HIS A 235 13.05 -27.69 0.01
C HIS A 235 12.11 -27.38 -1.16
N LEU A 236 10.88 -26.91 -0.91
CA LEU A 236 9.95 -26.48 -1.95
C LEU A 236 10.48 -25.29 -2.78
N ALA A 237 11.48 -24.57 -2.28
CA ALA A 237 12.13 -23.48 -3.00
C ALA A 237 13.36 -23.92 -3.81
N ASP A 238 13.75 -25.21 -3.73
CA ASP A 238 14.94 -25.74 -4.40
C ASP A 238 14.66 -25.96 -5.89
N GLY A 239 15.68 -25.77 -6.73
CA GLY A 239 15.57 -25.94 -8.18
C GLY A 239 14.77 -24.86 -8.92
N LEU A 240 14.14 -23.90 -8.22
CA LEU A 240 13.39 -22.83 -8.87
C LEU A 240 14.31 -21.86 -9.64
N PRO A 241 13.87 -21.34 -10.81
CA PRO A 241 14.69 -20.48 -11.64
C PRO A 241 14.80 -19.06 -11.08
N LYS A 242 15.96 -18.42 -11.30
CA LYS A 242 16.24 -17.02 -10.91
C LYS A 242 15.89 -16.05 -12.05
N VAL A 243 14.64 -16.13 -12.52
CA VAL A 243 14.13 -15.33 -13.64
C VAL A 243 12.77 -14.72 -13.27
N PRO A 244 12.30 -13.70 -14.01
CA PRO A 244 10.94 -13.21 -13.86
C PRO A 244 9.90 -14.29 -14.16
N GLY A 245 8.79 -14.28 -13.43
CA GLY A 245 7.65 -15.11 -13.78
C GLY A 245 6.70 -15.37 -12.63
N VAL A 246 5.90 -16.43 -12.79
CA VAL A 246 4.82 -16.79 -11.87
C VAL A 246 5.24 -18.03 -11.08
N TYR A 247 4.94 -18.05 -9.78
CA TYR A 247 5.03 -19.25 -8.96
C TYR A 247 3.65 -19.64 -8.42
N ILE A 248 3.42 -20.95 -8.36
CA ILE A 248 2.15 -21.54 -7.95
C ILE A 248 2.43 -22.55 -6.83
N PHE A 249 1.94 -22.27 -5.63
CA PHE A 249 1.92 -23.27 -4.56
C PHE A 249 0.75 -24.22 -4.79
N ARG A 250 1.01 -25.52 -4.79
CA ARG A 250 0.01 -26.57 -4.99
C ARG A 250 -0.09 -27.48 -3.78
N ALA A 251 -1.29 -28.00 -3.51
CA ALA A 251 -1.49 -29.04 -2.52
C ALA A 251 -1.17 -30.44 -3.09
N ALA A 252 -1.33 -31.48 -2.27
CA ALA A 252 -1.07 -32.87 -2.65
C ALA A 252 -1.91 -33.37 -3.85
N ASP A 253 -3.13 -32.85 -4.01
CA ASP A 253 -4.05 -33.14 -5.11
C ASP A 253 -3.84 -32.23 -6.33
N ASP A 254 -2.68 -31.57 -6.43
CA ASP A 254 -2.27 -30.64 -7.48
C ASP A 254 -3.13 -29.37 -7.62
N ARG A 255 -4.12 -29.14 -6.72
CA ARG A 255 -4.92 -27.91 -6.75
C ARG A 255 -4.08 -26.66 -6.43
N PRO A 256 -4.21 -25.56 -7.19
CA PRO A 256 -3.54 -24.30 -6.88
C PRO A 256 -4.04 -23.72 -5.55
N LEU A 257 -3.13 -23.50 -4.61
CA LEU A 257 -3.40 -22.85 -3.32
C LEU A 257 -3.17 -21.34 -3.38
N TYR A 258 -2.08 -20.94 -4.04
CA TYR A 258 -1.67 -19.55 -4.18
C TYR A 258 -0.87 -19.36 -5.47
N VAL A 259 -1.16 -18.28 -6.18
CA VAL A 259 -0.41 -17.81 -7.36
C VAL A 259 0.19 -16.45 -7.02
N GLY A 260 1.45 -16.24 -7.36
CA GLY A 260 2.13 -14.95 -7.21
C GLY A 260 3.20 -14.72 -8.26
N THR A 261 3.69 -13.49 -8.37
CA THR A 261 4.74 -13.09 -9.34
C THR A 261 5.99 -12.56 -8.69
N SER A 262 7.08 -12.59 -9.44
CA SER A 262 8.34 -11.93 -9.07
C SER A 262 9.23 -11.66 -10.29
N GLY A 263 10.18 -10.74 -10.14
CA GLY A 263 11.34 -10.61 -11.03
C GLY A 263 12.41 -11.68 -10.79
N ASP A 264 12.38 -12.36 -9.64
CA ASP A 264 13.21 -13.53 -9.31
C ASP A 264 12.36 -14.52 -8.51
N ILE A 265 11.81 -15.53 -9.20
CA ILE A 265 10.93 -16.54 -8.60
C ILE A 265 11.62 -17.23 -7.43
N ALA A 266 12.85 -17.70 -7.61
CA ALA A 266 13.54 -18.48 -6.60
C ALA A 266 13.79 -17.67 -5.32
N THR A 267 14.26 -16.43 -5.45
CA THR A 267 14.47 -15.53 -4.30
C THR A 267 13.15 -15.21 -3.61
N ARG A 268 12.08 -14.97 -4.37
CA ARG A 268 10.76 -14.70 -3.81
C ARG A 268 10.18 -15.90 -3.06
N VAL A 269 10.23 -17.10 -3.65
CA VAL A 269 9.71 -18.30 -3.00
C VAL A 269 10.51 -18.63 -1.74
N ARG A 270 11.83 -18.51 -1.76
CA ARG A 270 12.67 -18.69 -0.55
C ARG A 270 12.25 -17.76 0.59
N SER A 271 11.85 -16.52 0.29
CA SER A 271 11.47 -15.54 1.32
C SER A 271 10.29 -15.99 2.20
N TYR A 272 9.39 -16.82 1.68
CA TYR A 272 8.26 -17.38 2.43
C TYR A 272 8.67 -18.33 3.56
N PHE A 273 9.85 -18.95 3.43
CA PHE A 273 10.41 -19.88 4.41
C PHE A 273 11.39 -19.21 5.37
N THR A 274 11.41 -17.87 5.42
CA THR A 274 12.26 -17.10 6.34
C THR A 274 11.45 -16.52 7.50
N ALA A 275 12.12 -16.13 8.58
CA ALA A 275 11.48 -15.46 9.73
C ALA A 275 10.77 -14.14 9.40
N ALA A 276 11.10 -13.54 8.25
CA ALA A 276 10.49 -12.29 7.81
C ALA A 276 9.01 -12.47 7.43
N GLU A 277 8.56 -13.70 7.15
CA GLU A 277 7.17 -13.99 6.82
C GLU A 277 6.31 -14.16 8.09
N LYS A 278 5.55 -13.12 8.43
CA LYS A 278 4.72 -13.04 9.65
C LYS A 278 3.23 -13.31 9.40
N ARG A 279 2.78 -13.48 8.15
CA ARG A 279 1.34 -13.54 7.83
C ARG A 279 0.78 -14.94 8.10
N ALA A 280 -0.08 -15.06 9.12
CA ALA A 280 -0.67 -16.34 9.53
C ALA A 280 -1.32 -17.14 8.39
N ARG A 281 -2.09 -16.48 7.51
CA ARG A 281 -2.75 -17.11 6.35
C ARG A 281 -1.76 -17.67 5.32
N ILE A 282 -0.57 -17.09 5.22
CA ILE A 282 0.50 -17.61 4.36
C ILE A 282 1.18 -18.79 5.03
N SER A 283 1.43 -18.75 6.35
CA SER A 283 1.94 -19.90 7.10
C SER A 283 1.02 -21.13 6.98
N GLU A 284 -0.30 -20.91 7.02
CA GLU A 284 -1.31 -21.96 6.80
C GLU A 284 -1.22 -22.55 5.39
N MET A 285 -1.13 -21.70 4.35
CA MET A 285 -0.91 -22.13 2.97
C MET A 285 0.38 -22.95 2.83
N LEU A 286 1.47 -22.51 3.45
CA LEU A 286 2.76 -23.22 3.39
C LEU A 286 2.67 -24.58 4.07
N ALA A 287 1.88 -24.70 5.14
CA ALA A 287 1.62 -25.98 5.78
C ALA A 287 0.85 -26.94 4.85
N ALA A 288 -0.07 -26.43 4.03
CA ALA A 288 -0.86 -27.22 3.07
C ALA A 288 -0.15 -27.47 1.71
N ALA A 289 0.88 -26.70 1.37
CA ALA A 289 1.55 -26.80 0.08
C ALA A 289 2.54 -27.97 0.02
N GLU A 290 2.48 -28.79 -1.03
CA GLU A 290 3.37 -29.94 -1.26
C GLU A 290 4.34 -29.72 -2.42
N ARG A 291 4.04 -28.79 -3.33
CA ARG A 291 4.91 -28.45 -4.47
C ARG A 291 4.81 -26.97 -4.81
N VAL A 292 5.90 -26.42 -5.36
CA VAL A 292 5.90 -25.13 -6.06
C VAL A 292 6.18 -25.38 -7.53
N GLU A 293 5.32 -24.85 -8.37
CA GLU A 293 5.53 -24.78 -9.82
C GLU A 293 5.99 -23.38 -10.20
N ALA A 294 6.92 -23.28 -11.16
CA ALA A 294 7.38 -22.01 -11.71
C ALA A 294 7.05 -21.96 -13.21
N VAL A 295 6.51 -20.82 -13.64
CA VAL A 295 6.32 -20.50 -15.05
C VAL A 295 7.17 -19.29 -15.38
N GLU A 296 8.25 -19.53 -16.12
CA GLU A 296 9.17 -18.49 -16.57
C GLU A 296 8.45 -17.51 -17.50
N CYS A 297 8.78 -16.23 -17.37
CA CYS A 297 8.25 -15.16 -18.18
C CYS A 297 9.41 -14.31 -18.70
N ALA A 298 9.24 -13.75 -19.89
CA ALA A 298 10.21 -12.89 -20.55
C ALA A 298 10.54 -11.65 -19.69
N HIS A 299 9.54 -11.04 -19.08
CA HIS A 299 9.69 -9.84 -18.25
C HIS A 299 8.52 -9.66 -17.27
N SER A 300 8.59 -8.61 -16.44
CA SER A 300 7.62 -8.37 -15.36
C SER A 300 6.17 -8.25 -15.83
N LEU A 301 5.91 -7.59 -16.98
CA LEU A 301 4.55 -7.46 -17.51
C LEU A 301 3.91 -8.83 -17.85
N GLU A 302 4.64 -9.74 -18.50
CA GLU A 302 4.11 -11.07 -18.79
C GLU A 302 3.82 -11.84 -17.50
N ALA A 303 4.69 -11.72 -16.50
CA ALA A 303 4.48 -12.32 -15.19
C ALA A 303 3.18 -11.80 -14.55
N GLU A 304 3.01 -10.48 -14.46
CA GLU A 304 1.81 -9.83 -13.89
C GLU A 304 0.52 -10.25 -14.63
N VAL A 305 0.54 -10.30 -15.97
CA VAL A 305 -0.62 -10.72 -16.76
C VAL A 305 -0.92 -12.21 -16.57
N ARG A 306 0.11 -13.07 -16.58
CA ARG A 306 -0.06 -14.51 -16.42
C ARG A 306 -0.57 -14.86 -15.02
N GLU A 307 -0.16 -14.13 -13.99
CA GLU A 307 -0.75 -14.25 -12.64
C GLU A 307 -2.25 -13.91 -12.63
N LEU A 308 -2.66 -12.79 -13.24
CA LEU A 308 -4.08 -12.43 -13.30
C LEU A 308 -4.90 -13.53 -13.98
N ARG A 309 -4.42 -14.07 -15.10
CA ARG A 309 -5.10 -15.13 -15.85
C ARG A 309 -5.17 -16.44 -15.05
N LEU A 310 -4.10 -16.83 -14.36
CA LEU A 310 -4.08 -18.03 -13.52
C LEU A 310 -4.96 -17.89 -12.27
N ILE A 311 -4.98 -16.72 -11.64
CA ILE A 311 -5.87 -16.45 -10.50
C ILE A 311 -7.33 -16.52 -10.95
N ALA A 312 -7.67 -15.94 -12.10
CA ALA A 312 -9.03 -15.99 -12.65
C ALA A 312 -9.44 -17.42 -13.03
N ALA A 313 -8.53 -18.20 -13.64
CA ALA A 313 -8.82 -19.57 -14.07
C ALA A 313 -8.99 -20.55 -12.90
N HIS A 314 -8.25 -20.36 -11.79
CA HIS A 314 -8.19 -21.35 -10.70
C HIS A 314 -8.82 -20.87 -9.38
N ALA A 315 -9.13 -19.58 -9.25
CA ALA A 315 -9.63 -18.94 -8.03
C ALA A 315 -8.94 -19.40 -6.71
N PRO A 316 -7.60 -19.44 -6.62
CA PRO A 316 -6.90 -20.13 -5.53
C PRO A 316 -7.31 -19.60 -4.15
N PRO A 317 -7.50 -20.45 -3.12
CA PRO A 317 -8.08 -20.07 -1.84
C PRO A 317 -7.31 -18.96 -1.12
N TYR A 318 -5.98 -18.92 -1.25
CA TYR A 318 -5.13 -17.95 -0.54
C TYR A 318 -4.89 -16.64 -1.29
N ASN A 319 -5.20 -16.55 -2.59
CA ASN A 319 -5.32 -15.26 -3.26
C ASN A 319 -6.54 -14.51 -2.70
N ARG A 320 -6.49 -13.17 -2.61
CA ARG A 320 -7.61 -12.35 -2.12
C ARG A 320 -8.26 -11.49 -3.20
N ARG A 321 -7.47 -11.05 -4.18
CA ARG A 321 -7.87 -10.17 -5.26
C ARG A 321 -7.88 -10.93 -6.58
N SER A 322 -8.51 -10.36 -7.61
CA SER A 322 -8.45 -10.82 -9.00
C SER A 322 -9.04 -12.21 -9.29
N LYS A 323 -9.67 -12.87 -8.31
CA LYS A 323 -10.29 -14.20 -8.48
C LYS A 323 -11.45 -14.23 -9.48
N TYR A 324 -12.20 -13.15 -9.53
CA TYR A 324 -13.46 -13.08 -10.25
C TYR A 324 -13.49 -11.80 -11.12
N PRO A 325 -12.60 -11.69 -12.11
CA PRO A 325 -12.54 -10.50 -12.96
C PRO A 325 -13.84 -10.27 -13.75
N GLU A 326 -14.68 -11.29 -13.94
CA GLU A 326 -15.99 -11.23 -14.57
C GLU A 326 -17.07 -10.58 -13.69
N ARG A 327 -16.86 -10.51 -12.35
CA ARG A 327 -17.82 -9.89 -11.41
C ARG A 327 -17.73 -8.36 -11.42
N GLN A 328 -17.61 -7.77 -12.59
CA GLN A 328 -17.66 -6.33 -12.78
C GLN A 328 -19.11 -5.85 -12.78
N VAL A 329 -19.27 -4.58 -12.44
CA VAL A 329 -20.56 -3.89 -12.50
C VAL A 329 -20.45 -2.76 -13.50
N TRP A 330 -21.52 -2.55 -14.26
CA TRP A 330 -21.63 -1.53 -15.27
C TRP A 330 -22.86 -0.67 -15.02
N LEU A 331 -22.77 0.60 -15.36
CA LEU A 331 -23.90 1.52 -15.38
C LEU A 331 -24.21 1.81 -16.84
N LYS A 332 -25.43 1.54 -17.33
CA LYS A 332 -25.81 1.79 -18.73
C LYS A 332 -27.14 2.51 -18.87
N LEU A 333 -27.38 3.06 -20.05
CA LEU A 333 -28.73 3.50 -20.44
C LEU A 333 -29.56 2.31 -20.92
N THR A 334 -30.84 2.27 -20.57
CA THR A 334 -31.81 1.32 -21.12
C THR A 334 -32.14 1.64 -22.58
N ASP A 335 -32.50 0.61 -23.35
CA ASP A 335 -32.95 0.73 -24.73
C ASP A 335 -34.48 0.93 -24.79
N GLU A 336 -34.91 2.17 -24.63
CA GLU A 336 -36.31 2.59 -24.70
C GLU A 336 -36.42 4.07 -25.08
N ALA A 337 -37.62 4.54 -25.45
CA ALA A 337 -37.85 5.91 -25.92
C ALA A 337 -37.46 7.00 -24.90
N TYR A 338 -37.48 6.67 -23.61
CA TYR A 338 -37.08 7.56 -22.52
C TYR A 338 -36.03 6.84 -21.65
N PRO A 339 -34.76 6.75 -22.08
CA PRO A 339 -33.75 5.95 -21.39
C PRO A 339 -33.59 6.29 -19.91
N ARG A 340 -33.31 5.28 -19.08
CA ARG A 340 -32.93 5.45 -17.68
C ARG A 340 -31.60 4.75 -17.39
N LEU A 341 -31.01 5.06 -16.24
CA LEU A 341 -29.85 4.33 -15.76
C LEU A 341 -30.24 2.93 -15.26
N SER A 342 -29.41 1.95 -15.62
CA SER A 342 -29.52 0.56 -15.17
C SER A 342 -28.15 0.03 -14.78
N ILE A 343 -28.09 -0.66 -13.65
CA ILE A 343 -26.88 -1.32 -13.16
C ILE A 343 -26.93 -2.78 -13.57
N VAL A 344 -25.95 -3.22 -14.36
CA VAL A 344 -25.87 -4.57 -14.94
C VAL A 344 -24.51 -5.21 -14.67
N ARG A 345 -24.44 -6.53 -14.81
CA ARG A 345 -23.17 -7.29 -14.72
C ARG A 345 -22.55 -7.58 -16.08
N ASP A 346 -23.38 -7.64 -17.12
CA ASP A 346 -22.96 -7.93 -18.49
C ASP A 346 -23.45 -6.82 -19.43
N LEU A 347 -22.64 -6.53 -20.45
CA LEU A 347 -22.99 -5.64 -21.55
C LEU A 347 -23.40 -6.49 -22.75
N ALA A 348 -24.43 -6.04 -23.47
CA ALA A 348 -24.82 -6.61 -24.75
C ALA A 348 -24.03 -5.95 -25.90
N PRO A 349 -23.84 -6.62 -27.04
CA PRO A 349 -23.22 -6.00 -28.22
C PRO A 349 -23.93 -4.74 -28.73
N THR A 350 -25.23 -4.61 -28.45
CA THR A 350 -26.06 -3.45 -28.82
C THR A 350 -25.98 -2.30 -27.82
N ASP A 351 -25.35 -2.49 -26.66
CA ASP A 351 -25.19 -1.42 -25.67
C ASP A 351 -24.17 -0.40 -26.19
N THR A 352 -24.59 0.85 -26.36
CA THR A 352 -23.75 1.93 -26.91
C THR A 352 -23.35 3.00 -25.88
N ALA A 353 -24.00 3.00 -24.72
CA ALA A 353 -23.76 4.00 -23.67
C ALA A 353 -23.73 3.34 -22.30
N TYR A 354 -22.53 3.19 -21.77
CA TYR A 354 -22.27 2.58 -20.48
C TYR A 354 -21.04 3.22 -19.84
N LEU A 355 -20.93 3.08 -18.52
CA LEU A 355 -19.84 3.55 -17.70
C LEU A 355 -19.33 2.40 -16.84
N GLY A 356 -18.01 2.27 -16.71
CA GLY A 356 -17.38 1.27 -15.87
C GLY A 356 -16.03 0.80 -16.43
N PRO A 357 -15.49 -0.33 -15.92
CA PRO A 357 -16.12 -1.20 -14.93
C PRO A 357 -16.05 -0.64 -13.51
N PHE A 358 -17.02 -1.00 -12.67
CA PHE A 358 -17.02 -0.72 -11.23
C PHE A 358 -16.63 -1.97 -10.44
N ARG A 359 -15.93 -1.78 -9.31
CA ARG A 359 -15.52 -2.87 -8.40
C ARG A 359 -16.66 -3.39 -7.52
N SER A 360 -17.73 -2.63 -7.36
CA SER A 360 -18.88 -2.99 -6.55
C SER A 360 -20.15 -2.31 -7.05
N LYS A 361 -21.31 -2.87 -6.70
CA LYS A 361 -22.62 -2.27 -6.97
C LYS A 361 -22.75 -0.89 -6.33
N GLN A 362 -22.26 -0.75 -5.09
CA GLN A 362 -22.27 0.51 -4.34
C GLN A 362 -21.50 1.62 -5.08
N ALA A 363 -20.36 1.31 -5.70
CA ALA A 363 -19.61 2.30 -6.48
C ALA A 363 -20.38 2.74 -7.74
N ALA A 364 -21.10 1.82 -8.39
CA ALA A 364 -21.97 2.14 -9.52
C ALA A 364 -23.19 2.97 -9.10
N GLU A 365 -23.81 2.65 -7.96
CA GLU A 365 -24.92 3.42 -7.37
C GLU A 365 -24.49 4.85 -7.02
N LEU A 366 -23.27 5.03 -6.47
CA LEU A 366 -22.73 6.35 -6.17
C LEU A 366 -22.50 7.19 -7.44
N ALA A 367 -21.99 6.58 -8.51
CA ALA A 367 -21.85 7.26 -9.79
C ALA A 367 -23.23 7.59 -10.42
N ALA A 368 -24.18 6.65 -10.36
CA ALA A 368 -25.55 6.87 -10.85
C ALA A 368 -26.23 8.04 -10.12
N ALA A 369 -26.07 8.14 -8.80
CA ALA A 369 -26.55 9.28 -8.02
C ALA A 369 -25.94 10.61 -8.50
N GLY A 370 -24.64 10.61 -8.85
CA GLY A 370 -23.99 11.78 -9.46
C GLY A 370 -24.63 12.21 -10.77
N PHE A 371 -24.96 11.28 -11.66
CA PHE A 371 -25.71 11.61 -12.88
C PHE A 371 -27.12 12.11 -12.59
N HIS A 372 -27.84 11.52 -11.62
CA HIS A 372 -29.17 11.97 -11.24
C HIS A 372 -29.20 13.35 -10.56
N ASP A 373 -28.07 13.81 -10.01
CA ASP A 373 -27.92 15.17 -9.52
C ASP A 373 -27.56 16.15 -10.63
N ALA A 374 -26.83 15.68 -11.65
CA ALA A 374 -26.32 16.53 -12.73
C ALA A 374 -27.33 16.72 -13.87
N VAL A 375 -28.12 15.70 -14.19
CA VAL A 375 -28.99 15.68 -15.38
C VAL A 375 -30.37 15.11 -15.04
N PRO A 376 -31.43 15.53 -15.76
CA PRO A 376 -32.81 15.21 -15.41
C PRO A 376 -33.23 13.80 -15.91
N LEU A 377 -32.37 12.80 -15.70
CA LEU A 377 -32.63 11.40 -16.03
C LEU A 377 -33.70 10.82 -15.10
N ARG A 378 -34.73 10.20 -15.68
CA ARG A 378 -35.79 9.55 -14.93
C ARG A 378 -35.24 8.42 -14.06
N GLN A 379 -35.84 8.24 -12.89
CA GLN A 379 -35.49 7.17 -11.93
C GLN A 379 -36.57 6.09 -11.80
N CYS A 380 -37.75 6.29 -12.42
CA CYS A 380 -38.81 5.28 -12.40
C CYS A 380 -38.37 4.02 -13.17
N THR A 381 -38.73 2.85 -12.62
CA THR A 381 -38.26 1.54 -13.09
C THR A 381 -39.14 0.91 -14.16
N HIS A 382 -40.43 1.29 -14.22
CA HIS A 382 -41.36 0.81 -15.25
C HIS A 382 -41.03 1.44 -16.62
N ARG A 383 -41.35 0.73 -17.70
CA ARG A 383 -41.17 1.21 -19.07
C ARG A 383 -42.25 2.23 -19.41
N LEU A 384 -41.87 3.36 -20.01
CA LEU A 384 -42.83 4.40 -20.40
C LEU A 384 -43.34 4.18 -21.82
N SER A 385 -44.66 4.24 -21.99
CA SER A 385 -45.34 4.17 -23.29
C SER A 385 -45.28 5.53 -23.98
N ARG A 386 -45.07 5.54 -25.31
CA ARG A 386 -45.22 6.75 -26.12
C ARG A 386 -46.68 7.15 -26.39
N ARG A 387 -47.64 6.31 -25.98
CA ARG A 387 -49.08 6.49 -26.27
C ARG A 387 -49.93 6.64 -25.02
N THR A 388 -49.48 6.07 -23.90
CA THR A 388 -50.25 6.04 -22.64
C THR A 388 -49.52 6.85 -21.59
N THR A 389 -50.23 7.74 -20.92
CA THR A 389 -49.71 8.55 -19.84
C THR A 389 -49.95 7.91 -18.48
N ILE A 390 -49.11 8.24 -17.51
CA ILE A 390 -49.21 7.86 -16.09
C ILE A 390 -48.92 9.14 -15.28
N PRO A 391 -49.63 9.40 -14.16
CA PRO A 391 -49.40 10.57 -13.33
C PRO A 391 -47.92 10.77 -12.95
N ALA A 392 -47.49 12.03 -12.95
CA ALA A 392 -46.15 12.44 -12.58
C ALA A 392 -45.83 12.05 -11.13
N CYS A 393 -44.56 11.68 -10.88
CA CYS A 393 -44.09 11.34 -9.54
C CYS A 393 -43.51 12.56 -8.82
N ALA A 394 -43.22 12.41 -7.52
CA ALA A 394 -42.62 13.45 -6.70
C ALA A 394 -41.33 14.05 -7.29
N LEU A 395 -40.52 13.28 -8.03
CA LEU A 395 -39.32 13.81 -8.67
C LEU A 395 -39.64 14.84 -9.77
N ALA A 396 -40.78 14.70 -10.45
CA ALA A 396 -41.23 15.70 -11.41
C ALA A 396 -41.75 16.96 -10.72
N GLU A 397 -42.48 16.83 -9.61
CA GLU A 397 -42.92 17.96 -8.78
C GLU A 397 -41.73 18.76 -8.21
N LEU A 398 -40.66 18.05 -7.86
CA LEU A 398 -39.39 18.64 -7.42
C LEU A 398 -38.50 19.17 -8.57
N GLY A 399 -38.97 19.12 -9.82
CA GLY A 399 -38.21 19.59 -10.99
C GLY A 399 -36.99 18.73 -11.37
N ARG A 400 -36.82 17.54 -10.77
CA ARG A 400 -35.71 16.62 -11.05
C ARG A 400 -35.96 15.68 -12.24
N CYS A 401 -37.18 15.66 -12.75
CA CYS A 401 -37.59 14.83 -13.88
C CYS A 401 -38.54 15.66 -14.77
N PRO A 402 -38.38 15.64 -16.11
CA PRO A 402 -39.22 16.43 -17.02
C PRO A 402 -40.59 15.78 -17.28
N ALA A 403 -41.03 14.86 -16.43
CA ALA A 403 -42.30 14.11 -16.52
C ALA A 403 -42.58 13.49 -17.91
N PRO A 404 -41.67 12.66 -18.47
CA PRO A 404 -41.95 11.94 -19.72
C PRO A 404 -43.15 10.98 -19.60
N CYS A 405 -43.52 10.57 -18.38
CA CYS A 405 -44.70 9.73 -18.12
C CYS A 405 -46.04 10.44 -18.43
N GLU A 406 -46.07 11.76 -18.42
CA GLU A 406 -47.23 12.56 -18.84
C GLU A 406 -47.02 13.19 -20.22
N HIS A 407 -45.98 12.76 -20.95
CA HIS A 407 -45.59 13.33 -22.24
C HIS A 407 -45.35 14.84 -22.23
N ARG A 408 -44.95 15.43 -21.09
CA ARG A 408 -44.56 16.86 -20.99
C ARG A 408 -43.27 17.18 -21.75
N ILE A 409 -42.55 16.15 -22.20
CA ILE A 409 -41.33 16.23 -22.99
C ILE A 409 -41.35 15.16 -24.09
N THR A 410 -40.89 15.52 -25.29
CA THR A 410 -40.77 14.56 -26.39
C THR A 410 -39.61 13.59 -26.16
N PRO A 411 -39.63 12.39 -26.76
CA PRO A 411 -38.48 11.47 -26.70
C PRO A 411 -37.17 12.12 -27.16
N GLU A 412 -37.23 12.91 -28.24
CA GLU A 412 -36.07 13.58 -28.83
C GLU A 412 -35.50 14.65 -27.90
N GLU A 413 -36.37 15.47 -27.28
CA GLU A 413 -35.94 16.47 -26.32
C GLU A 413 -35.41 15.83 -25.02
N TYR A 414 -36.03 14.74 -24.57
CA TYR A 414 -35.55 13.98 -23.42
C TYR A 414 -34.18 13.35 -23.69
N ASP A 415 -33.96 12.75 -24.86
CA ASP A 415 -32.68 12.17 -25.22
C ASP A 415 -31.58 13.25 -25.26
N HIS A 416 -31.86 14.42 -25.84
CA HIS A 416 -30.92 15.54 -25.84
C HIS A 416 -30.62 16.07 -24.42
N ARG A 417 -31.64 16.30 -23.58
CA ARG A 417 -31.48 16.94 -22.26
C ARG A 417 -31.00 16.00 -21.16
N ALA A 418 -31.35 14.72 -21.22
CA ALA A 418 -31.10 13.77 -20.14
C ALA A 418 -30.12 12.66 -20.52
N ALA A 419 -30.32 11.99 -21.66
CA ALA A 419 -29.52 10.83 -22.05
C ALA A 419 -28.17 11.21 -22.67
N THR A 420 -28.14 12.19 -23.57
CA THR A 420 -26.95 12.64 -24.30
C THR A 420 -25.80 13.04 -23.37
N PRO A 421 -26.00 13.82 -22.29
CA PRO A 421 -24.92 14.13 -21.36
C PRO A 421 -24.26 12.89 -20.73
N PHE A 422 -25.02 11.83 -20.45
CA PHE A 422 -24.46 10.56 -20.00
C PHE A 422 -23.63 9.92 -21.10
N ARG A 423 -24.17 9.81 -22.33
CA ARG A 423 -23.44 9.25 -23.48
C ARG A 423 -22.11 9.96 -23.69
N THR A 424 -22.13 11.28 -23.78
CA THR A 424 -20.94 12.11 -23.99
C THR A 424 -19.95 11.98 -22.85
N ALA A 425 -20.39 12.00 -21.59
CA ALA A 425 -19.50 11.84 -20.44
C ALA A 425 -18.76 10.49 -20.42
N THR A 426 -19.36 9.43 -20.97
CA THR A 426 -18.75 8.09 -20.99
C THR A 426 -17.68 7.95 -22.07
N THR A 427 -17.85 8.57 -23.23
CA THR A 427 -16.97 8.38 -24.40
C THR A 427 -16.04 9.55 -24.68
N ASP A 428 -16.44 10.77 -24.30
CA ASP A 428 -15.81 12.02 -24.70
C ASP A 428 -15.86 13.03 -23.54
N ASP A 429 -16.65 14.11 -23.65
CA ASP A 429 -16.63 15.22 -22.70
C ASP A 429 -17.60 15.08 -21.51
N PRO A 430 -17.11 14.95 -20.26
CA PRO A 430 -17.96 14.96 -19.08
C PRO A 430 -18.25 16.38 -18.53
N GLN A 431 -17.83 17.47 -19.18
CA GLN A 431 -17.93 18.85 -18.68
C GLN A 431 -19.32 19.18 -18.14
N VAL A 432 -20.38 18.89 -18.90
CA VAL A 432 -21.77 19.19 -18.52
C VAL A 432 -22.13 18.56 -17.16
N VAL A 433 -21.69 17.32 -16.93
CA VAL A 433 -21.97 16.59 -15.69
C VAL A 433 -21.10 17.11 -14.54
N VAL A 434 -19.83 17.44 -14.84
CA VAL A 434 -18.88 17.98 -13.87
C VAL A 434 -19.33 19.35 -13.38
N ASP A 435 -19.71 20.25 -14.28
CA ASP A 435 -20.13 21.61 -13.94
C ASP A 435 -21.39 21.62 -13.08
N ALA A 436 -22.37 20.78 -13.42
CA ALA A 436 -23.59 20.66 -12.62
C ALA A 436 -23.28 20.19 -11.18
N LEU A 437 -22.37 19.22 -11.02
CA LEU A 437 -21.96 18.73 -9.70
C LEU A 437 -21.11 19.75 -8.93
N LEU A 438 -20.22 20.48 -9.60
CA LEU A 438 -19.43 21.54 -8.97
C LEU A 438 -20.32 22.70 -8.52
N ALA A 439 -21.28 23.14 -9.35
CA ALA A 439 -22.26 24.16 -8.98
C ALA A 439 -23.10 23.71 -7.77
N ARG A 440 -23.49 22.44 -7.72
CA ARG A 440 -24.19 21.85 -6.56
C ARG A 440 -23.34 21.91 -5.30
N ILE A 441 -22.07 21.52 -5.38
CA ILE A 441 -21.12 21.57 -4.25
C ILE A 441 -20.95 23.00 -3.76
N GLU A 442 -20.81 23.96 -4.69
CA GLU A 442 -20.66 25.39 -4.38
C GLU A 442 -21.88 25.92 -3.61
N VAL A 443 -23.09 25.70 -4.12
CA VAL A 443 -24.34 26.14 -3.47
C VAL A 443 -24.48 25.54 -2.06
N LEU A 444 -24.16 24.26 -1.89
CA LEU A 444 -24.21 23.60 -0.57
C LEU A 444 -23.15 24.17 0.38
N SER A 445 -21.96 24.46 -0.14
CA SER A 445 -20.86 25.03 0.65
C SER A 445 -21.17 26.45 1.10
N GLN A 446 -21.73 27.30 0.22
CA GLN A 446 -22.18 28.65 0.55
C GLN A 446 -23.30 28.64 1.60
N ALA A 447 -24.19 27.64 1.54
CA ALA A 447 -25.23 27.43 2.53
C ALA A 447 -24.74 26.73 3.82
N GLN A 448 -23.42 26.50 3.98
CA GLN A 448 -22.80 25.82 5.12
C GLN A 448 -23.30 24.37 5.36
N ARG A 449 -23.82 23.71 4.32
CA ARG A 449 -24.30 22.32 4.35
C ARG A 449 -23.19 21.35 3.96
N TYR A 450 -22.14 21.31 4.78
CA TYR A 450 -20.88 20.63 4.45
C TYR A 450 -21.00 19.11 4.29
N GLU A 451 -21.87 18.44 5.05
CA GLU A 451 -22.10 17.00 4.92
C GLU A 451 -22.68 16.64 3.54
N GLU A 452 -23.68 17.41 3.09
CA GLU A 452 -24.27 17.21 1.76
C GLU A 452 -23.30 17.59 0.64
N ALA A 453 -22.49 18.64 0.84
CA ALA A 453 -21.42 18.98 -0.08
C ALA A 453 -20.38 17.84 -0.19
N ALA A 454 -20.05 17.17 0.92
CA ALA A 454 -19.17 16.01 0.92
C ALA A 454 -19.78 14.82 0.15
N VAL A 455 -21.09 14.57 0.28
CA VAL A 455 -21.80 13.56 -0.51
C VAL A 455 -21.78 13.89 -2.00
N ALA A 456 -22.06 15.15 -2.38
CA ALA A 456 -22.00 15.60 -3.78
C ALA A 456 -20.58 15.47 -4.37
N ARG A 457 -19.55 15.80 -3.57
CA ARG A 457 -18.14 15.59 -3.93
C ARG A 457 -17.80 14.11 -4.13
N ALA A 458 -18.29 13.22 -3.27
CA ALA A 458 -18.10 11.78 -3.41
C ALA A 458 -18.73 11.24 -4.70
N ARG A 459 -19.92 11.75 -5.07
CA ARG A 459 -20.60 11.45 -6.34
C ARG A 459 -19.78 11.95 -7.55
N LEU A 460 -19.27 13.18 -7.51
CA LEU A 460 -18.37 13.72 -8.53
C LEU A 460 -17.12 12.86 -8.71
N ALA A 461 -16.46 12.48 -7.60
CA ALA A 461 -15.29 11.62 -7.64
C ALA A 461 -15.63 10.24 -8.25
N ALA A 462 -16.79 9.66 -7.94
CA ALA A 462 -17.22 8.38 -8.50
C ALA A 462 -17.43 8.44 -10.03
N VAL A 463 -18.10 9.49 -10.52
CA VAL A 463 -18.30 9.71 -11.96
C VAL A 463 -16.97 9.90 -12.68
N LEU A 464 -16.13 10.83 -12.20
CA LEU A 464 -14.84 11.13 -12.82
C LEU A 464 -13.90 9.93 -12.82
N ARG A 465 -13.82 9.19 -11.70
CA ARG A 465 -12.98 7.98 -11.60
C ARG A 465 -13.38 6.95 -12.65
N ALA A 466 -14.68 6.72 -12.82
CA ALA A 466 -15.18 5.75 -13.80
C ALA A 466 -14.97 6.23 -15.23
N ALA A 467 -15.21 7.52 -15.53
CA ALA A 467 -15.02 8.08 -16.87
C ALA A 467 -13.55 8.09 -17.29
N VAL A 468 -12.65 8.57 -16.42
CA VAL A 468 -11.19 8.53 -16.66
C VAL A 468 -10.72 7.11 -16.88
N ARG A 469 -11.16 6.17 -16.03
CA ARG A 469 -10.80 4.76 -16.15
C ARG A 469 -11.27 4.18 -17.48
N MET A 470 -12.53 4.37 -17.84
CA MET A 470 -13.13 3.82 -19.05
C MET A 470 -12.47 4.35 -20.31
N GLN A 471 -12.28 5.67 -20.41
CA GLN A 471 -11.67 6.29 -21.60
C GLN A 471 -10.23 5.80 -21.83
N ARG A 472 -9.45 5.60 -20.75
CA ARG A 472 -8.10 5.02 -20.84
C ARG A 472 -8.12 3.58 -21.35
N LEU A 473 -9.03 2.76 -20.86
CA LEU A 473 -9.19 1.37 -21.32
C LEU A 473 -9.53 1.34 -22.81
N VAL A 474 -10.53 2.12 -23.23
CA VAL A 474 -10.99 2.22 -24.62
C VAL A 474 -9.89 2.71 -25.56
N ALA A 475 -9.05 3.67 -25.13
CA ALA A 475 -7.95 4.20 -25.94
C ALA A 475 -6.95 3.11 -26.38
N LEU A 476 -6.72 2.10 -25.53
CA LEU A 476 -5.85 0.97 -25.86
C LEU A 476 -6.59 -0.17 -26.57
N THR A 477 -7.81 -0.48 -26.16
CA THR A 477 -8.54 -1.66 -26.68
C THR A 477 -9.05 -1.49 -28.11
N ARG A 478 -9.17 -0.24 -28.58
CA ARG A 478 -9.45 0.08 -29.99
C ARG A 478 -8.28 -0.20 -30.93
N ILE A 479 -7.06 -0.31 -30.41
CA ILE A 479 -5.88 -0.59 -31.23
C ILE A 479 -5.85 -2.10 -31.50
N ALA A 480 -5.94 -2.48 -32.77
CA ALA A 480 -5.92 -3.89 -33.17
C ALA A 480 -4.61 -4.56 -32.80
N GLU A 481 -3.49 -3.87 -32.98
CA GLU A 481 -2.19 -4.34 -32.53
C GLU A 481 -1.23 -3.19 -32.19
N LEU A 482 -0.50 -3.34 -31.09
CA LEU A 482 0.53 -2.41 -30.63
C LEU A 482 1.74 -3.21 -30.15
N ALA A 483 2.91 -2.90 -30.70
CA ALA A 483 4.19 -3.41 -30.27
C ALA A 483 4.94 -2.32 -29.51
N ALA A 484 5.47 -2.66 -28.34
CA ALA A 484 6.23 -1.76 -27.51
C ALA A 484 7.47 -2.43 -26.91
N ALA A 485 8.49 -1.62 -26.64
CA ALA A 485 9.80 -2.07 -26.18
C ALA A 485 10.27 -1.25 -24.99
N ARG A 486 10.86 -1.89 -23.98
CA ARG A 486 11.45 -1.22 -22.82
C ARG A 486 12.89 -1.70 -22.61
N PRO A 487 13.84 -0.83 -22.25
CA PRO A 487 15.21 -1.26 -21.93
C PRO A 487 15.21 -2.29 -20.80
N HIS A 488 15.94 -3.39 -20.99
CA HIS A 488 16.13 -4.40 -19.96
C HIS A 488 17.36 -4.08 -19.10
N ALA A 489 17.31 -4.35 -17.79
CA ALA A 489 18.35 -3.95 -16.83
C ALA A 489 19.75 -4.55 -17.11
N ARG A 490 19.81 -5.72 -17.75
CA ARG A 490 21.07 -6.38 -18.17
C ARG A 490 21.47 -6.08 -19.62
N GLY A 491 20.90 -5.02 -20.19
CA GLY A 491 20.98 -4.69 -21.61
C GLY A 491 19.95 -5.46 -22.45
N GLY A 492 19.74 -5.00 -23.69
CA GLY A 492 18.71 -5.51 -24.58
C GLY A 492 17.34 -4.83 -24.38
N TRP A 493 16.29 -5.47 -24.87
CA TRP A 493 14.92 -4.93 -24.88
C TRP A 493 13.91 -5.96 -24.40
N GLU A 494 13.06 -5.58 -23.45
CA GLU A 494 11.80 -6.26 -23.16
C GLU A 494 10.78 -5.86 -24.23
N LEU A 495 10.10 -6.83 -24.84
CA LEU A 495 9.18 -6.61 -25.96
C LEU A 495 7.79 -7.14 -25.60
N ALA A 496 6.76 -6.32 -25.79
CA ALA A 496 5.37 -6.70 -25.58
C ALA A 496 4.56 -6.45 -26.86
N LEU A 497 3.76 -7.45 -27.25
CA LEU A 497 2.78 -7.35 -28.32
C LEU A 497 1.38 -7.39 -27.71
N VAL A 498 0.62 -6.31 -27.91
CA VAL A 498 -0.71 -6.10 -27.36
C VAL A 498 -1.71 -6.12 -28.50
N ARG A 499 -2.81 -6.86 -28.36
CA ARG A 499 -3.93 -6.86 -29.31
C ARG A 499 -5.23 -6.60 -28.59
N HIS A 500 -5.98 -5.57 -29.00
CA HIS A 500 -7.25 -5.19 -28.36
C HIS A 500 -7.16 -5.07 -26.82
N GLY A 501 -6.05 -4.52 -26.32
CA GLY A 501 -5.76 -4.36 -24.88
C GLY A 501 -5.50 -5.64 -24.09
N ARG A 502 -5.24 -6.76 -24.77
CA ARG A 502 -4.77 -8.04 -24.22
C ARG A 502 -3.29 -8.24 -24.55
N LEU A 503 -2.50 -8.78 -23.62
CA LEU A 503 -1.12 -9.17 -23.92
C LEU A 503 -1.14 -10.44 -24.79
N ALA A 504 -0.79 -10.30 -26.06
CA ALA A 504 -0.82 -11.39 -27.04
C ALA A 504 0.53 -12.12 -27.16
N GLY A 505 1.62 -11.42 -26.86
CA GLY A 505 2.97 -12.01 -26.86
C GLY A 505 3.96 -11.16 -26.07
N ALA A 506 5.01 -11.82 -25.58
CA ALA A 506 6.09 -11.19 -24.83
C ALA A 506 7.44 -11.86 -25.18
N GLY A 507 8.54 -11.12 -25.05
CA GLY A 507 9.87 -11.65 -25.29
C GLY A 507 10.99 -10.67 -24.90
N VAL A 508 12.23 -11.12 -25.00
CA VAL A 508 13.41 -10.29 -24.73
C VAL A 508 14.38 -10.37 -25.91
N SER A 509 14.78 -9.21 -26.42
CA SER A 509 15.89 -9.09 -27.37
C SER A 509 17.21 -8.96 -26.61
N PRO A 510 18.24 -9.78 -26.90
CA PRO A 510 19.54 -9.69 -26.24
C PRO A 510 20.26 -8.35 -26.49
N PRO A 511 21.24 -7.99 -25.65
CA PRO A 511 22.14 -6.87 -25.90
C PRO A 511 22.85 -7.02 -27.26
N GLY A 512 23.01 -5.90 -27.99
CA GLY A 512 23.69 -5.90 -29.30
C GLY A 512 22.87 -6.47 -30.47
N VAL A 513 21.71 -7.07 -30.20
CA VAL A 513 20.80 -7.58 -31.22
C VAL A 513 19.70 -6.57 -31.49
N HIS A 514 19.46 -6.27 -32.77
CA HIS A 514 18.35 -5.41 -33.17
C HIS A 514 17.01 -6.05 -32.72
N PRO A 515 16.06 -5.31 -32.11
CA PRO A 515 14.85 -5.90 -31.53
C PRO A 515 13.80 -6.39 -32.55
N ARG A 516 13.83 -5.91 -33.80
CA ARG A 516 12.83 -6.28 -34.84
C ARG A 516 12.73 -7.78 -35.13
N PRO A 517 13.82 -8.54 -35.36
CA PRO A 517 13.74 -9.99 -35.54
C PRO A 517 13.02 -10.71 -34.39
N THR A 518 13.35 -10.36 -33.14
CA THR A 518 12.69 -10.92 -31.95
C THR A 518 11.20 -10.57 -31.93
N LEU A 519 10.85 -9.31 -32.25
CA LEU A 519 9.45 -8.88 -32.35
C LEU A 519 8.68 -9.65 -33.44
N ASN A 520 9.30 -9.91 -34.59
CA ASN A 520 8.69 -10.69 -35.67
C ASN A 520 8.44 -12.15 -35.23
N ALA A 521 9.37 -12.75 -34.50
CA ALA A 521 9.19 -14.09 -33.93
C ALA A 521 8.03 -14.11 -32.92
N ILE A 522 7.96 -13.13 -32.00
CA ILE A 522 6.85 -12.98 -31.05
C ILE A 522 5.52 -12.86 -31.81
N ARG A 523 5.47 -12.03 -32.85
CA ARG A 523 4.27 -11.79 -33.67
C ARG A 523 3.78 -13.05 -34.37
N ALA A 524 4.70 -13.90 -34.84
CA ALA A 524 4.38 -15.17 -35.49
C ALA A 524 3.76 -16.21 -34.55
N THR A 525 4.11 -16.18 -33.26
CA THR A 525 3.59 -17.11 -32.23
C THR A 525 2.55 -16.48 -31.29
N ALA A 526 2.23 -15.21 -31.49
CA ALA A 526 1.35 -14.46 -30.60
C ALA A 526 -0.10 -14.97 -30.66
N GLU A 527 -0.78 -14.90 -29.52
CA GLU A 527 -2.19 -15.25 -29.39
C GLU A 527 -3.04 -14.50 -30.42
N THR A 528 -3.92 -15.22 -31.13
CA THR A 528 -4.94 -14.58 -31.97
C THR A 528 -6.01 -14.00 -31.06
N VAL A 529 -6.22 -12.70 -31.14
CA VAL A 529 -7.18 -11.98 -30.31
C VAL A 529 -8.21 -11.33 -31.22
N LEU A 530 -9.47 -11.73 -31.04
CA LEU A 530 -10.59 -11.16 -31.80
C LEU A 530 -11.08 -9.87 -31.15
N PRO A 531 -11.54 -8.89 -31.95
CA PRO A 531 -12.24 -7.73 -31.41
C PRO A 531 -13.56 -8.15 -30.76
N GLY A 532 -14.09 -7.28 -29.90
CA GLY A 532 -15.35 -7.50 -29.19
C GLY A 532 -16.01 -6.19 -28.79
N HIS A 533 -17.09 -6.28 -28.03
CA HIS A 533 -17.82 -5.13 -27.51
C HIS A 533 -17.36 -4.76 -26.09
N GLY A 534 -17.75 -3.58 -25.62
CA GLY A 534 -17.34 -3.10 -24.30
C GLY A 534 -15.96 -2.42 -24.32
N PRO A 535 -15.54 -1.85 -23.18
CA PRO A 535 -14.28 -1.13 -23.09
C PRO A 535 -13.06 -2.06 -22.91
N VAL A 536 -13.30 -3.34 -22.61
CA VAL A 536 -12.30 -4.39 -22.36
C VAL A 536 -12.69 -5.68 -23.10
N PRO A 537 -12.74 -5.65 -24.45
CA PRO A 537 -13.39 -6.69 -25.24
C PRO A 537 -12.67 -8.04 -25.25
N ALA A 538 -11.36 -8.03 -24.98
CA ALA A 538 -10.49 -9.20 -25.15
C ALA A 538 -9.73 -9.60 -23.87
N ALA A 539 -9.82 -8.82 -22.81
CA ALA A 539 -9.07 -9.02 -21.57
C ALA A 539 -9.85 -8.52 -20.36
N SER A 540 -9.41 -8.88 -19.15
CA SER A 540 -9.93 -8.22 -17.95
C SER A 540 -9.47 -6.77 -17.87
N ALA A 541 -10.25 -5.91 -17.21
CA ALA A 541 -9.84 -4.52 -17.00
C ALA A 541 -8.53 -4.40 -16.21
N GLU A 542 -8.29 -5.32 -15.27
CA GLU A 542 -7.03 -5.36 -14.52
C GLU A 542 -5.84 -5.68 -15.44
N GLU A 543 -6.00 -6.61 -16.39
CA GLU A 543 -4.95 -6.93 -17.37
C GLU A 543 -4.65 -5.72 -18.27
N THR A 544 -5.67 -5.10 -18.85
CA THR A 544 -5.48 -3.91 -19.70
C THR A 544 -4.85 -2.75 -18.91
N GLU A 545 -5.18 -2.59 -17.63
CA GLU A 545 -4.54 -1.61 -16.74
C GLU A 545 -3.05 -1.91 -16.47
N ARG A 546 -2.66 -3.18 -16.31
CA ARG A 546 -1.24 -3.58 -16.19
C ARG A 546 -0.46 -3.18 -17.44
N ILE A 547 -1.04 -3.45 -18.61
CA ILE A 547 -0.45 -3.11 -19.90
C ILE A 547 -0.33 -1.59 -20.03
N LEU A 548 -1.39 -0.83 -19.77
CA LEU A 548 -1.36 0.64 -19.76
C LEU A 548 -0.27 1.17 -18.83
N SER A 549 -0.19 0.65 -17.59
CA SER A 549 0.82 1.06 -16.61
C SER A 549 2.26 0.72 -17.03
N TRP A 550 2.45 -0.26 -17.92
CA TRP A 550 3.75 -0.59 -18.48
C TRP A 550 4.07 0.29 -19.69
N LEU A 551 3.07 0.55 -20.55
CA LEU A 551 3.19 1.40 -21.74
C LEU A 551 3.41 2.88 -21.42
N GLU A 552 2.76 3.40 -20.38
CA GLU A 552 2.83 4.81 -19.98
C GLU A 552 4.13 5.18 -19.22
N ARG A 553 5.03 4.23 -19.01
CA ARG A 553 6.31 4.51 -18.35
C ARG A 553 7.24 5.31 -19.29
N PRO A 554 8.01 6.28 -18.77
CA PRO A 554 8.91 7.09 -19.60
C PRO A 554 9.93 6.26 -20.39
N GLU A 555 10.33 5.10 -19.88
CA GLU A 555 11.32 4.24 -20.51
C GLU A 555 10.75 3.37 -21.65
N THR A 556 9.42 3.25 -21.75
CA THR A 556 8.76 2.42 -22.75
C THR A 556 8.64 3.16 -24.08
N ARG A 557 9.06 2.49 -25.16
CA ARG A 557 9.01 2.99 -26.53
C ARG A 557 7.91 2.27 -27.30
N LEU A 558 7.02 3.02 -27.94
CA LEU A 558 6.08 2.48 -28.91
C LEU A 558 6.86 2.20 -30.21
N VAL A 559 6.83 0.95 -30.67
CA VAL A 559 7.60 0.50 -31.84
C VAL A 559 6.73 0.56 -33.08
N GLU A 560 5.57 -0.08 -33.04
CA GLU A 560 4.60 -0.17 -34.14
C GLU A 560 3.19 -0.19 -33.56
N ALA A 561 2.22 0.41 -34.26
CA ALA A 561 0.81 0.31 -33.92
C ALA A 561 -0.04 0.29 -35.20
N SER A 562 -1.10 -0.52 -35.21
CA SER A 562 -2.03 -0.60 -36.34
C SER A 562 -2.77 0.72 -36.60
N SER A 563 -2.90 1.54 -35.55
CA SER A 563 -3.50 2.87 -35.56
C SER A 563 -2.81 3.72 -34.51
N GLY A 564 -2.95 5.05 -34.60
CA GLY A 564 -2.45 5.93 -33.56
C GLY A 564 -3.08 5.63 -32.19
N TRP A 565 -2.28 5.77 -31.12
CA TRP A 565 -2.80 5.76 -29.76
C TRP A 565 -3.14 7.19 -29.35
N ALA A 566 -4.44 7.46 -29.19
CA ALA A 566 -4.95 8.79 -28.88
C ALA A 566 -6.00 8.74 -27.76
N SER A 567 -6.19 9.88 -27.10
CA SER A 567 -7.29 10.11 -26.14
C SER A 567 -8.01 11.40 -26.52
N PRO A 568 -9.31 11.54 -26.24
CA PRO A 568 -10.04 12.77 -26.54
C PRO A 568 -9.44 13.97 -25.81
N THR A 569 -9.21 15.09 -26.51
CA THR A 569 -8.67 16.33 -25.93
C THR A 569 -9.58 16.89 -24.84
N VAL A 570 -10.89 16.83 -25.09
CA VAL A 570 -11.95 17.18 -24.14
C VAL A 570 -12.42 15.95 -23.36
N GLY A 571 -11.58 14.94 -23.19
CA GLY A 571 -11.89 13.76 -22.40
C GLY A 571 -11.88 14.03 -20.89
N ALA A 572 -12.33 13.04 -20.13
CA ALA A 572 -12.32 13.05 -18.66
C ALA A 572 -10.89 13.16 -18.08
N GLY A 573 -9.87 12.78 -18.86
CA GLY A 573 -8.46 12.83 -18.46
C GLY A 573 -7.99 14.20 -17.94
N ARG A 574 -8.55 15.31 -18.45
CA ARG A 574 -8.19 16.66 -18.00
C ARG A 574 -8.59 16.95 -16.54
N PHE A 575 -9.56 16.20 -16.01
CA PHE A 575 -10.05 16.35 -14.64
C PHE A 575 -9.28 15.49 -13.62
N ARG A 576 -8.18 14.83 -13.98
CA ARG A 576 -7.39 14.01 -13.04
C ARG A 576 -6.94 14.78 -11.79
N ALA A 577 -6.55 16.05 -11.95
CA ALA A 577 -6.17 16.90 -10.82
C ALA A 577 -7.37 17.21 -9.90
N LEU A 578 -8.54 17.47 -10.48
CA LEU A 578 -9.78 17.67 -9.73
C LEU A 578 -10.21 16.39 -9.00
N LEU A 579 -10.13 15.24 -9.67
CA LEU A 579 -10.40 13.93 -9.06
C LEU A 579 -9.51 13.69 -7.85
N ALA A 580 -8.20 13.91 -7.97
CA ALA A 580 -7.25 13.77 -6.87
C ALA A 580 -7.61 14.70 -5.69
N LYS A 581 -7.98 15.96 -5.95
CA LYS A 581 -8.46 16.89 -4.91
C LYS A 581 -9.74 16.38 -4.23
N ALA A 582 -10.71 15.90 -5.02
CA ALA A 582 -11.99 15.40 -4.51
C ALA A 582 -11.82 14.14 -3.64
N GLU A 583 -10.90 13.25 -4.01
CA GLU A 583 -10.55 12.05 -3.23
C GLU A 583 -9.82 12.41 -1.94
N ASN A 584 -8.82 13.29 -2.01
CA ASN A 584 -8.02 13.71 -0.85
C ASN A 584 -8.85 14.44 0.20
N GLY A 585 -9.84 15.23 -0.23
CA GLY A 585 -10.75 15.93 0.69
C GLY A 585 -11.67 14.99 1.48
N GLY A 586 -11.89 13.75 1.02
CA GLY A 586 -12.66 12.73 1.74
C GLY A 586 -11.87 11.98 2.81
N SER A 587 -10.55 11.80 2.60
CA SER A 587 -9.65 11.16 3.56
C SER A 587 -9.50 11.92 4.89
N HIS A 588 -9.75 13.23 4.90
CA HIS A 588 -9.75 14.03 6.14
C HIS A 588 -11.00 13.87 7.01
N GLN A 589 -12.12 13.36 6.47
CA GLN A 589 -13.37 13.16 7.23
C GLN A 589 -13.56 11.74 7.77
N LEU A 590 -12.95 10.73 7.13
CA LEU A 590 -13.04 9.33 7.59
C LEU A 590 -12.18 9.03 8.82
N SER A 591 -11.28 9.93 9.24
CA SER A 591 -10.53 9.79 10.49
C SER A 591 -11.21 10.41 11.71
N THR A 592 -12.34 11.11 11.54
CA THR A 592 -13.05 11.80 12.63
C THR A 592 -14.31 11.07 13.13
N GLU A 593 -14.76 10.01 12.46
CA GLU A 593 -16.00 9.28 12.82
C GLU A 593 -15.76 7.86 13.40
N ARG A 594 -14.54 7.56 13.86
CA ARG A 594 -14.23 6.35 14.64
C ARG A 594 -13.46 6.65 15.92
N SER A 595 -13.81 7.76 16.57
CA SER A 595 -13.33 8.13 17.90
C SER A 595 -14.45 7.95 18.91
#